data_AF-A0A3C0CTR0-F1
#
_entry.id   AF-A0A3C0CTR0-F1
#
_cell.length_a   1.000
_cell.length_b   1.000
_cell.length_c   1.000
_cell.angle_alpha   90.00
_cell.angle_beta   90.00
_cell.angle_gamma   90.00
#
_symmetry.space_group_name_H-M   'P 1'
#
loop_
_entity.id
_entity.type
_entity.pdbx_description
1 polymer ?
#
loop_
_entity_poly.entity_id
_entity_poly.type
_entity_poly.pdbx_seq_one_letter_code
_entity_poly.pdbx_strand_id
1 'polypeptide(L)'
;MAGSIADFRNIFMADKEIVRYPDDVLRKHAKEVSKVTPEIKKLAKEMMEIMHASGNGVGLAANQIGVLQRIFVYDDGENKGAVINP
;
A
#
# COMPACT_ATOMS: atom_id res chain seq x y z
N MET A 1 -9.10 16.05 6.64
CA MET A 1 -8.97 16.24 5.17
C MET A 1 -8.44 14.94 4.59
N ALA A 2 -9.10 14.39 3.57
CA ALA A 2 -8.59 13.25 2.82
C ALA A 2 -7.24 13.64 2.21
N GLY A 3 -6.23 12.77 2.32
CA GLY A 3 -4.89 13.02 1.79
C GLY A 3 -4.99 13.51 0.34
N SER A 4 -4.33 14.63 0.06
CA SER A 4 -4.50 15.31 -1.22
C SER A 4 -3.86 14.48 -2.34
N ILE A 5 -4.31 14.69 -3.59
CA ILE A 5 -3.69 14.09 -4.78
C ILE A 5 -2.18 14.37 -4.83
N ALA A 6 -1.70 15.47 -4.24
CA ALA A 6 -0.28 15.81 -4.20
C ALA A 6 0.54 14.92 -3.24
N ASP A 7 -0.06 14.45 -2.14
CA ASP A 7 0.63 13.56 -1.18
C ASP A 7 0.94 12.19 -1.80
N PHE A 8 0.03 11.69 -2.65
CA PHE A 8 0.27 10.47 -3.43
C PHE A 8 1.24 10.72 -4.60
N ARG A 9 1.24 11.92 -5.18
CA ARG A 9 2.06 12.28 -6.35
C ARG A 9 3.56 12.32 -6.09
N ASN A 10 3.99 12.65 -4.87
CA ASN A 10 5.40 12.53 -4.47
C ASN A 10 5.85 11.07 -4.27
N ILE A 11 4.92 10.13 -4.05
CA ILE A 11 5.21 8.69 -3.96
C ILE A 11 5.28 8.07 -5.38
N PHE A 12 4.63 8.69 -6.38
CA PHE A 12 4.50 8.14 -7.73
C PHE A 12 5.74 8.31 -8.65
N MET A 13 6.83 8.98 -8.21
CA MET A 13 7.97 9.32 -9.08
C MET A 13 9.34 8.77 -8.66
N ALA A 14 9.46 8.13 -7.50
CA ALA A 14 10.67 7.40 -7.10
C ALA A 14 10.36 5.90 -7.16
N ASP A 15 11.28 5.09 -7.66
CA ASP A 15 11.15 3.64 -7.80
C ASP A 15 10.39 3.01 -6.64
N LYS A 16 9.33 2.25 -6.95
CA LYS A 16 8.40 1.61 -6.00
C LYS A 16 9.08 0.47 -5.23
N GLU A 17 10.13 0.80 -4.49
CA GLU A 17 10.83 -0.17 -3.66
C GLU A 17 10.05 -0.43 -2.37
N ILE A 18 9.91 -1.72 -2.06
CA ILE A 18 9.41 -2.16 -0.77
C ILE A 18 10.41 -1.68 0.28
N VAL A 19 9.99 -0.79 1.17
CA VAL A 19 10.87 -0.25 2.23
C VAL A 19 11.36 -1.40 3.11
N ARG A 20 12.65 -1.39 3.42
CA ARG A 20 13.31 -2.42 4.22
C ARG A 20 13.53 -1.91 5.64
N TYR A 21 13.55 -2.83 6.60
CA TYR A 21 14.03 -2.53 7.94
C TYR A 21 15.45 -1.94 7.87
N PRO A 22 15.79 -0.88 8.63
CA PRO A 22 15.08 -0.34 9.79
C PRO A 22 14.21 0.90 9.54
N ASP A 23 13.68 1.13 8.34
CA ASP A 23 12.92 2.36 8.06
C ASP A 23 11.77 2.62 9.06
N ASP A 24 11.74 3.83 9.62
CA ASP A 24 10.78 4.25 10.65
C ASP A 24 9.32 4.18 10.17
N VAL A 25 9.06 4.27 8.86
CA VAL A 25 7.71 4.16 8.32
C VAL A 25 7.06 2.82 8.66
N LEU A 26 7.86 1.76 8.83
CA LEU A 26 7.40 0.43 9.22
C LEU A 26 6.88 0.38 10.66
N ARG A 27 7.20 1.40 11.48
CA ARG A 27 6.74 1.54 12.88
C ARG A 27 5.67 2.61 13.09
N LYS A 28 5.34 3.40 12.06
CA LYS A 28 4.34 4.48 12.16
C LYS A 28 2.92 3.91 12.13
N HIS A 29 2.03 4.49 12.93
CA HIS A 29 0.60 4.15 12.90
C HIS A 29 -0.06 4.59 11.58
N ALA A 30 -0.67 3.63 10.89
CA ALA A 30 -1.46 3.88 9.69
C ALA A 30 -2.83 4.46 10.04
N LYS A 31 -3.31 5.41 9.23
CA LYS A 31 -4.62 6.05 9.41
C LYS A 31 -5.72 5.24 8.72
N GLU A 32 -6.93 5.30 9.26
CA GLU A 32 -8.10 4.72 8.61
C GLU A 32 -8.41 5.42 7.28
N VAL A 33 -8.88 4.61 6.33
CA VAL A 33 -9.45 5.05 5.06
C VAL A 33 -10.91 5.40 5.31
N SER A 34 -11.26 6.68 5.24
CA SER A 34 -12.64 7.14 5.51
C SER A 34 -13.64 6.79 4.40
N LYS A 35 -13.17 6.68 3.15
CA LYS A 35 -13.99 6.34 1.99
C LYS A 35 -13.17 5.58 0.96
N VAL A 36 -13.73 4.50 0.42
CA VAL A 36 -13.14 3.78 -0.71
C VAL A 36 -13.41 4.55 -1.99
N THR A 37 -12.43 5.32 -2.44
CA THR A 37 -12.49 6.11 -3.67
C THR A 37 -11.81 5.37 -4.84
N PRO A 38 -11.94 5.85 -6.09
CA PRO A 38 -11.18 5.30 -7.22
C PRO A 38 -9.66 5.30 -6.98
N GLU A 39 -9.14 6.29 -6.25
CA GLU A 39 -7.71 6.40 -5.91
C GLU A 39 -7.27 5.29 -4.95
N ILE A 40 -8.12 4.93 -3.98
CA ILE A 40 -7.87 3.80 -3.07
C ILE A 40 -7.85 2.47 -3.84
N LYS A 41 -8.77 2.30 -4.80
CA LYS A 41 -8.77 1.12 -5.68
C LYS A 41 -7.52 1.06 -6.56
N LYS A 42 -7.09 2.21 -7.09
CA LYS A 42 -5.85 2.33 -7.88
C LYS A 42 -4.62 1.97 -7.04
N LEU A 43 -4.53 2.51 -5.82
CA LEU A 43 -3.48 2.18 -4.87
C LEU A 43 -3.42 0.68 -4.57
N ALA A 44 -4.55 0.05 -4.26
CA ALA A 44 -4.61 -1.39 -4.01
C ALA A 44 -4.15 -2.21 -5.22
N LYS A 45 -4.56 -1.83 -6.44
CA LYS A 45 -4.10 -2.49 -7.67
C LYS A 45 -2.59 -2.37 -7.83
N GLU A 46 -2.03 -1.18 -7.61
CA GLU A 46 -0.59 -0.95 -7.71
C GLU A 46 0.20 -1.68 -6.62
N MET A 47 -0.33 -1.77 -5.40
CA MET A 47 0.26 -2.59 -4.33
C MET A 47 0.34 -4.06 -4.72
N MET A 48 -0.69 -4.59 -5.39
CA MET A 48 -0.68 -5.97 -5.90
C MET A 48 0.41 -6.16 -6.96
N GLU A 49 0.55 -5.23 -7.90
CA GLU A 49 1.59 -5.26 -8.93
C GLU A 49 3.00 -5.22 -8.31
N ILE A 50 3.24 -4.38 -7.29
CA ILE A 50 4.51 -4.32 -6.55
C ILE A 50 4.79 -5.65 -5.83
N MET A 51 3.78 -6.19 -5.16
CA MET A 51 3.89 -7.46 -4.44
C MET A 51 4.30 -8.60 -5.38
N HIS A 52 3.64 -8.73 -6.53
CA HIS A 52 3.97 -9.74 -7.54
C HIS A 52 5.36 -9.52 -8.15
N ALA A 53 5.74 -8.27 -8.41
CA ALA A 53 7.07 -7.93 -8.94
C ALA A 53 8.22 -8.27 -7.98
N SER A 54 7.94 -8.37 -6.67
CA SER A 54 8.95 -8.78 -5.67
C SER A 54 9.35 -10.26 -5.77
N GLY A 55 8.56 -11.09 -6.47
CA GLY A 55 8.88 -12.48 -6.81
C GLY A 55 8.36 -13.54 -5.85
N ASN A 56 8.24 -13.26 -4.55
CA ASN A 56 7.78 -14.24 -3.55
C ASN A 56 6.85 -13.66 -2.46
N GLY A 57 6.34 -12.44 -2.63
CA GLY A 57 5.43 -11.82 -1.69
C GLY A 57 4.01 -12.38 -1.79
N VAL A 58 3.45 -12.83 -0.66
CA VAL A 58 2.02 -13.23 -0.52
C VAL A 58 1.13 -12.11 0.03
N GLY A 59 1.74 -11.04 0.53
CA GLY A 59 1.05 -9.87 1.05
C GLY A 59 1.94 -8.62 1.05
N LEU A 60 1.31 -7.45 0.96
CA LEU A 60 1.99 -6.16 1.04
C LEU A 60 1.10 -5.15 1.76
N ALA A 61 1.61 -4.58 2.85
CA ALA A 61 0.96 -3.49 3.58
C ALA A 61 1.36 -2.13 3.00
N ALA A 62 0.45 -1.15 3.02
CA ALA A 62 0.68 0.16 2.40
C ALA A 62 1.88 0.91 2.99
N ASN A 63 2.20 0.72 4.27
CA ASN A 63 3.37 1.34 4.89
C ASN A 63 4.70 0.83 4.30
N GLN A 64 4.73 -0.40 3.77
CA GLN A 64 5.89 -0.96 3.07
C GLN A 64 6.16 -0.29 1.71
N ILE A 65 5.31 0.62 1.26
CA ILE A 65 5.55 1.49 0.11
C ILE A 65 5.42 2.97 0.50
N GLY A 66 5.62 3.28 1.78
CA GLY A 66 5.60 4.66 2.29
C GLY A 66 4.22 5.25 2.57
N VAL A 67 3.13 4.49 2.39
CA VAL A 67 1.75 5.00 2.53
C VAL A 67 1.16 4.63 3.90
N LEU A 68 0.90 5.63 4.75
CA LEU A 68 0.30 5.45 6.08
C LEU A 68 -1.23 5.40 6.05
N GLN A 69 -1.77 4.42 5.34
CA GLN A 69 -3.20 4.09 5.30
C GLN A 69 -3.41 2.62 5.70
N ARG A 70 -4.49 2.30 6.41
CA ARG A 70 -4.83 0.93 6.84
C ARG A 70 -5.34 0.11 5.65
N ILE A 71 -4.41 -0.29 4.79
CA ILE A 71 -4.66 -1.10 3.60
C ILE A 71 -3.56 -2.15 3.52
N PHE A 72 -3.94 -3.40 3.26
CA PHE A 72 -3.01 -4.40 2.76
C PHE A 72 -3.63 -5.17 1.60
N VAL A 73 -2.78 -5.68 0.72
CA VAL A 73 -3.16 -6.63 -0.34
C VAL A 73 -2.59 -8.00 -0.02
N TYR A 74 -3.24 -9.03 -0.52
CA TYR A 74 -2.79 -10.41 -0.40
C TYR A 74 -3.16 -11.21 -1.64
N ASP A 75 -2.33 -12.21 -1.95
CA ASP A 75 -2.56 -13.24 -2.96
C ASP A 75 -1.79 -14.49 -2.52
N ASP A 76 -2.51 -15.51 -2.03
CA ASP A 76 -1.92 -16.78 -1.57
C ASP A 76 -2.00 -17.89 -2.63
N GLY A 77 -2.46 -17.55 -3.85
CA GLY A 77 -2.69 -18.49 -4.95
C GLY A 77 -4.10 -19.08 -4.98
N GLU A 78 -4.82 -19.14 -3.86
CA GLU A 78 -6.22 -19.57 -3.79
C GLU A 78 -7.17 -18.37 -3.63
N ASN A 79 -6.78 -17.40 -2.81
CA ASN A 79 -7.51 -16.20 -2.46
C ASN A 79 -6.64 -14.98 -2.71
N LYS A 80 -7.26 -13.93 -3.26
CA LYS A 80 -6.62 -12.64 -3.44
C LYS A 80 -7.57 -11.50 -3.18
N GLY A 81 -7.03 -10.39 -2.69
CA GLY A 81 -7.84 -9.23 -2.40
C GLY A 81 -7.07 -8.07 -1.82
N ALA A 82 -7.83 -7.03 -1.48
CA ALA A 82 -7.37 -5.90 -0.70
C ALA A 82 -8.29 -5.75 0.51
N VAL A 83 -7.71 -5.60 1.69
CA VAL A 83 -8.45 -5.38 2.94
C VAL A 83 -8.19 -3.96 3.39
N ILE A 84 -9.27 -3.25 3.72
CA ILE A 84 -9.26 -1.84 4.09
C ILE A 84 -9.81 -1.72 5.50
N ASN A 85 -9.10 -0.99 6.36
CA ASN A 85 -9.38 -0.84 7.78
C ASN A 85 -9.56 -2.18 8.56
N PRO A 86 -8.69 -3.19 8.35
CA PRO A 86 -8.67 -4.37 9.22
C PRO A 86 -8.28 -3.99 10.66
#